data_AF-A0A8H7PLL7-F1
#
_entry.id   AF-A0A8H7PLL7-F1
#
_cell.length_a   1.000
_cell.length_b   1.000
_cell.length_c   1.000
_cell.angle_alpha   90.00
_cell.angle_beta   90.00
_cell.angle_gamma   90.00
#
_symmetry.space_group_name_H-M   'P 1'
#
loop_
_entity.id
_entity.type
_entity.pdbx_description
1 polymer ?
#
loop_
_entity_poly.entity_id
_entity_poly.type
_entity_poly.pdbx_seq_one_letter_code
_entity_poly.pdbx_strand_id
1 'polypeptide(L)'
;MLRTNVLGLATRARPSLSINVRNINSSASSRTSTSKPQYQDKVRSKAPSTAEKVGSPASNVLPSAMPSSSLFGGPKVEPSLAPYTGRTLNVFHNVNATYRRLGSILAQNNVRRELKANEYYEKPNVARRRQKIEQNKKLFGALVRKKVALIMQMKQRGM
;
A
#
# COMPACT_ATOMS: atom_id res chain seq x y z
N MET A 1 -3.44 8.74 77.58
CA MET A 1 -3.79 7.59 76.70
C MET A 1 -3.93 8.14 75.28
N LEU A 2 -2.97 7.87 74.38
CA LEU A 2 -3.07 6.91 73.24
C LEU A 2 -4.13 7.36 72.20
N ARG A 3 -3.91 7.54 70.89
CA ARG A 3 -2.84 7.28 69.90
C ARG A 3 -3.13 8.14 68.66
N THR A 4 -2.13 8.80 68.07
CA THR A 4 -2.21 9.31 66.70
C THR A 4 -1.76 8.20 65.75
N ASN A 5 -2.68 7.59 65.01
CA ASN A 5 -2.33 6.63 63.96
C ASN A 5 -1.99 7.37 62.67
N VAL A 6 -0.71 7.27 62.30
CA VAL A 6 -0.13 7.71 61.03
C VAL A 6 -0.72 6.86 59.91
N LEU A 7 -1.36 7.51 58.93
CA LEU A 7 -1.88 6.87 57.73
C LEU A 7 -0.69 6.47 56.84
N GLY A 8 -0.27 5.21 56.92
CA GLY A 8 0.81 4.66 56.10
C GLY A 8 0.42 4.58 54.63
N LEU A 9 1.17 5.26 53.76
CA LEU A 9 1.15 5.03 52.31
C LEU A 9 1.65 3.61 52.01
N ALA A 10 0.73 2.70 51.68
CA ALA A 10 1.10 1.39 51.16
C ALA A 10 1.57 1.53 49.70
N THR A 11 2.88 1.62 49.48
CA THR A 11 3.49 1.44 48.16
C THR A 11 3.34 -0.03 47.76
N ARG A 12 2.38 -0.32 46.89
CA ARG A 12 2.17 -1.67 46.33
C ARG A 12 3.31 -1.99 45.36
N ALA A 13 4.29 -2.77 45.82
CA ALA A 13 5.35 -3.32 44.98
C ALA A 13 4.72 -4.17 43.85
N ARG A 14 5.03 -3.83 42.60
CA ARG A 14 4.65 -4.66 41.45
C ARG A 14 5.60 -5.86 41.36
N PRO A 15 5.12 -7.11 41.26
CA PRO A 15 6.00 -8.24 40.98
C PRO A 15 6.59 -8.10 39.57
N SER A 16 7.91 -8.09 39.47
CA SER A 16 8.64 -8.14 38.20
C SER A 16 8.49 -9.53 37.59
N LEU A 17 7.70 -9.65 36.52
CA LEU A 17 7.69 -10.83 35.68
C LEU A 17 8.97 -10.84 34.83
N SER A 18 10.00 -11.55 35.28
CA SER A 18 11.16 -11.85 34.46
C SER A 18 10.76 -12.86 33.39
N ILE A 19 10.67 -12.39 32.14
CA ILE A 19 10.44 -13.25 30.98
C ILE A 19 11.75 -14.01 30.73
N ASN A 20 11.75 -15.30 31.05
CA ASN A 20 12.88 -16.18 30.80
C ASN A 20 12.89 -16.56 29.30
N VAL A 21 13.69 -15.86 28.50
CA VAL A 21 13.89 -16.16 27.07
C VAL A 21 14.76 -17.40 26.96
N ARG A 22 14.15 -18.57 26.75
CA ARG A 22 14.88 -19.80 26.42
C ARG A 22 15.53 -19.64 25.05
N ASN A 23 16.86 -19.62 25.05
CA ASN A 23 17.73 -19.65 23.90
C ASN A 23 17.64 -21.02 23.21
N ILE A 24 16.88 -21.11 22.12
CA ILE A 24 16.79 -22.30 21.25
C ILE A 24 17.89 -22.23 20.19
N ASN A 25 19.13 -22.46 20.63
CA ASN A 25 20.22 -22.83 19.74
C ASN A 25 20.42 -24.35 19.85
N SER A 26 19.68 -25.11 19.03
CA SER A 26 19.98 -26.51 18.77
C SER A 26 20.44 -26.64 17.31
N SER A 27 21.74 -26.88 17.20
CA SER A 27 22.47 -27.31 16.02
C SER A 27 21.85 -28.56 15.40
N ALA A 28 21.46 -28.47 14.13
CA ALA A 28 21.33 -29.64 13.27
C ALA A 28 21.80 -29.25 11.86
N SER A 29 23.03 -29.66 11.57
CA SER A 29 23.62 -29.72 10.24
C SER A 29 22.83 -30.69 9.35
N SER A 30 22.36 -30.22 8.21
CA SER A 30 22.31 -31.06 7.01
C SER A 30 22.65 -30.18 5.81
N ARG A 31 23.89 -30.35 5.34
CA ARG A 31 24.44 -29.78 4.11
C ARG A 31 23.64 -30.35 2.94
N THR A 32 22.89 -29.51 2.22
CA THR A 32 22.48 -29.84 0.84
C THR A 32 23.50 -29.23 -0.10
N SER A 33 24.34 -30.08 -0.66
CA SER A 33 25.28 -29.77 -1.71
C SER A 33 24.55 -29.32 -2.98
N THR A 34 24.85 -28.10 -3.41
CA THR A 34 25.06 -27.67 -4.80
C THR A 34 24.21 -28.30 -5.91
N SER A 35 23.36 -27.47 -6.52
CA SER A 35 23.46 -27.27 -7.97
C SER A 35 23.21 -25.79 -8.29
N LYS A 36 24.15 -25.19 -9.01
CA LYS A 36 23.98 -23.84 -9.59
C LYS A 36 22.84 -23.93 -10.62
N PRO A 37 21.89 -23.00 -10.66
CA PRO A 37 21.01 -22.92 -11.82
C PRO A 37 21.89 -22.55 -13.03
N GLN A 38 21.95 -23.42 -14.04
CA GLN A 38 22.50 -23.05 -15.33
C GLN A 38 21.69 -21.88 -15.87
N TYR A 39 22.36 -20.74 -16.04
CA TYR A 39 21.85 -19.63 -16.81
C TYR A 39 21.96 -20.02 -18.28
N GLN A 40 20.89 -20.56 -18.86
CA GLN A 40 20.79 -20.68 -20.31
C GLN A 40 20.43 -19.31 -20.87
N ASP A 41 21.42 -18.66 -21.48
CA ASP A 41 21.24 -17.48 -22.32
C ASP A 41 20.35 -17.87 -23.51
N LYS A 42 19.04 -17.63 -23.37
CA LYS A 42 18.13 -17.63 -24.51
C LYS A 42 18.21 -16.25 -25.17
N VAL A 43 19.21 -16.09 -26.04
CA VAL A 43 19.31 -14.97 -26.97
C VAL A 43 18.11 -15.03 -27.90
N ARG A 44 17.02 -14.38 -27.51
CA ARG A 44 15.83 -14.25 -28.35
C ARG A 44 16.04 -13.06 -29.29
N SER A 45 16.72 -13.30 -30.40
CA SER A 45 16.60 -12.45 -31.58
C SER A 45 15.19 -12.63 -32.15
N LYS A 46 14.27 -11.75 -31.73
CA LYS A 46 12.98 -11.59 -32.40
C LYS A 46 13.08 -10.38 -33.32
N ALA A 47 13.63 -10.60 -34.51
CA ALA A 47 13.44 -9.69 -35.62
C ALA A 47 11.97 -9.79 -36.06
N PRO A 48 11.24 -8.67 -36.23
CA PRO A 48 10.08 -8.63 -37.09
C PRO A 48 10.54 -8.22 -38.49
N SER A 49 10.70 -9.21 -39.37
CA SER A 49 10.62 -9.01 -40.81
C SER A 49 9.16 -9.07 -41.24
N THR A 50 8.86 -8.49 -42.40
CA THR A 50 7.57 -8.42 -43.13
C THR A 50 6.58 -7.33 -42.73
N ALA A 51 6.75 -6.17 -43.37
CA ALA A 51 5.64 -5.43 -43.97
C ALA A 51 6.19 -4.65 -45.18
N GLU A 52 6.44 -5.35 -46.29
CA GLU A 52 6.63 -4.69 -47.58
C GLU A 52 5.27 -4.14 -48.03
N LYS A 53 5.13 -2.81 -47.93
CA LYS A 53 4.00 -2.08 -48.49
C LYS A 53 4.43 -1.57 -49.86
N VAL A 54 3.92 -2.24 -50.89
CA VAL A 54 4.00 -1.83 -52.29
C VAL A 54 3.48 -0.40 -52.45
N GLY A 55 4.27 0.47 -53.09
CA GLY A 55 3.89 1.85 -53.40
C GLY A 55 4.83 2.47 -54.42
N SER A 56 4.43 2.42 -55.70
CA SER A 56 5.04 3.11 -56.84
C SER A 56 4.95 4.66 -56.73
N PRO A 57 5.70 5.41 -57.56
CA PRO A 57 6.38 6.65 -57.18
C PRO A 57 5.59 7.95 -57.43
N ALA A 58 6.07 9.01 -56.77
CA ALA A 58 6.09 10.41 -57.20
C ALA A 58 4.81 11.04 -57.82
N SER A 59 4.15 11.88 -57.03
CA SER A 59 3.79 13.23 -57.51
C SER A 59 3.71 14.20 -56.33
N ASN A 60 4.62 15.18 -56.32
CA ASN A 60 4.54 16.33 -55.44
C ASN A 60 3.40 17.22 -55.95
N VAL A 61 2.24 17.15 -55.31
CA VAL A 61 1.15 18.12 -55.50
C VAL A 61 1.01 18.88 -54.19
N LEU A 62 1.40 20.16 -54.20
CA LEU A 62 1.18 21.10 -53.11
C LEU A 62 -0.34 21.29 -52.89
N PRO A 63 -0.89 21.07 -51.70
CA PRO A 63 -2.20 21.61 -51.36
C PRO A 63 -2.05 23.08 -50.97
N SER A 64 -2.54 23.95 -51.85
CA SER A 64 -2.89 25.34 -51.56
C SER A 64 -4.00 25.41 -50.50
N ALA A 65 -3.99 26.49 -49.72
CA ALA A 65 -4.98 26.93 -48.72
C ALA A 65 -4.83 26.36 -47.29
N MET A 66 -4.05 27.07 -46.47
CA MET A 66 -4.20 27.05 -45.01
C MET A 66 -5.33 28.02 -44.61
N PRO A 67 -6.41 27.60 -43.94
CA PRO A 67 -7.27 28.53 -43.22
C PRO A 67 -6.49 29.08 -42.00
N SER A 68 -6.07 30.33 -42.12
CA SER A 68 -5.45 31.12 -41.07
C SER A 68 -6.50 31.58 -40.04
N SER A 69 -6.76 30.77 -39.01
CA SER A 69 -7.49 31.27 -37.82
C SER A 69 -7.39 30.41 -36.55
N SER A 70 -6.25 29.76 -36.24
CA SER A 70 -6.07 29.20 -34.88
C SER A 70 -4.63 28.98 -34.41
N LEU A 71 -3.64 29.71 -34.94
CA LEU A 71 -2.23 29.54 -34.53
C LEU A 71 -1.90 30.09 -33.12
N PHE A 72 -2.83 30.79 -32.49
CA PHE A 72 -2.68 31.32 -31.12
C PHE A 72 -3.71 30.73 -30.12
N GLY A 73 -4.28 29.58 -30.45
CA GLY A 73 -4.99 28.76 -29.47
C GLY A 73 -4.01 27.81 -28.80
N GLY A 74 -3.16 28.30 -27.88
CA GLY A 74 -2.43 27.41 -26.99
C GLY A 74 -3.41 26.42 -26.35
N PRO A 75 -3.00 25.16 -26.08
CA PRO A 75 -3.92 24.19 -25.49
C PRO A 75 -4.53 24.82 -24.24
N LYS A 76 -5.86 24.95 -24.21
CA LYS A 76 -6.57 25.27 -22.97
C LYS A 76 -6.25 24.12 -22.03
N VAL A 77 -5.24 24.29 -21.19
CA VAL A 77 -4.90 23.34 -20.14
C VAL A 77 -5.97 23.51 -19.08
N GLU A 78 -7.15 22.95 -19.37
CA GLU A 78 -8.14 22.73 -18.33
C GLU A 78 -7.46 21.85 -17.28
N PRO A 79 -7.40 22.29 -16.01
CA PRO A 79 -6.71 21.52 -14.99
C PRO A 79 -7.36 20.14 -14.92
N SER A 80 -6.55 19.10 -15.14
CA SER A 80 -7.05 17.73 -15.08
C SER A 80 -7.66 17.49 -13.70
N LEU A 81 -8.97 17.24 -13.67
CA LEU A 81 -9.70 16.88 -12.45
C LEU A 81 -9.35 15.46 -11.97
N ALA A 82 -8.60 14.68 -12.75
CA ALA A 82 -8.28 13.28 -12.47
C ALA A 82 -7.62 13.04 -11.09
N PRO A 83 -6.67 13.86 -10.59
CA PRO A 83 -6.07 13.68 -9.27
C PRO A 83 -7.05 13.97 -8.11
N TYR A 84 -8.13 14.70 -8.40
CA TYR A 84 -9.16 15.12 -7.46
C TYR A 84 -10.38 14.20 -7.45
N THR A 85 -10.49 13.30 -8.45
CA THR A 85 -11.55 12.29 -8.53
C THR A 85 -11.64 11.48 -7.23
N GLY A 86 -12.82 11.44 -6.64
CA GLY A 86 -13.06 10.73 -5.38
C GLY A 86 -12.41 11.38 -4.14
N ARG A 87 -11.90 12.61 -4.26
CA ARG A 87 -11.30 13.41 -3.18
C ARG A 87 -11.94 14.80 -3.02
N THR A 88 -12.94 15.11 -3.84
CA THR A 88 -13.77 16.31 -3.76
C THR A 88 -15.15 15.96 -3.24
N LEU A 89 -15.75 16.84 -2.44
CA LEU A 89 -17.12 16.73 -1.98
C LEU A 89 -17.76 18.11 -2.01
N ASN A 90 -19.00 18.17 -2.51
CA ASN A 90 -19.79 19.39 -2.46
C ASN A 90 -20.35 19.58 -1.04
N VAL A 91 -20.29 20.82 -0.55
CA VAL A 91 -20.83 21.20 0.75
C VAL A 91 -22.24 21.72 0.54
N PHE A 92 -23.23 21.05 1.13
CA PHE A 92 -24.63 21.45 0.99
C PHE A 92 -25.16 22.23 2.20
N HIS A 93 -24.97 21.72 3.42
CA HIS A 93 -25.61 22.29 4.61
C HIS A 93 -24.65 22.43 5.80
N ASN A 94 -23.89 21.36 6.09
CA ASN A 94 -23.01 21.32 7.25
C ASN A 94 -21.56 21.04 6.82
N VAL A 95 -20.71 22.06 6.98
CA VAL A 95 -19.29 22.02 6.62
C VAL A 95 -18.55 20.95 7.43
N ASN A 96 -18.80 20.86 8.74
CA ASN A 96 -18.12 19.93 9.64
C ASN A 96 -18.45 18.47 9.29
N ALA A 97 -19.71 18.16 8.99
CA ALA A 97 -20.12 16.83 8.55
C ALA A 97 -19.42 16.44 7.23
N THR A 98 -19.33 17.37 6.29
CA THR A 98 -18.61 17.17 5.02
C THR A 98 -17.12 16.92 5.25
N TYR A 99 -16.46 17.66 6.15
CA TYR A 99 -15.06 17.41 6.49
C TYR A 99 -14.82 16.03 7.12
N ARG A 100 -15.72 15.57 8.01
CA ARG A 100 -15.62 14.22 8.59
C ARG A 100 -15.80 13.14 7.52
N ARG A 101 -16.76 13.33 6.62
CA ARG A 101 -16.98 12.43 5.48
C ARG A 101 -15.77 12.39 4.55
N LEU A 102 -15.24 13.56 4.18
CA LEU A 102 -14.03 13.67 3.38
C LEU A 102 -12.85 12.95 4.05
N GLY A 103 -12.67 13.12 5.37
CA GLY A 103 -11.66 12.42 6.15
C GLY A 103 -11.78 10.89 6.06
N SER A 104 -13.00 10.35 6.11
CA SER A 104 -13.27 8.92 5.93
C SER A 104 -12.89 8.42 4.53
N ILE A 105 -13.28 9.16 3.50
CA ILE A 105 -12.96 8.83 2.10
C ILE A 105 -11.45 8.81 1.87
N LEU A 106 -10.73 9.83 2.36
CA LEU A 106 -9.28 9.89 2.26
C LEU A 106 -8.58 8.75 3.01
N ALA A 107 -9.17 8.26 4.11
CA ALA A 107 -8.66 7.12 4.85
C ALA A 107 -8.91 5.79 4.11
N GLN A 108 -10.10 5.60 3.53
CA GLN A 108 -10.45 4.42 2.71
C GLN A 108 -9.53 4.30 1.48
N ASN A 109 -9.30 5.43 0.80
CA ASN A 109 -8.40 5.54 -0.34
C ASN A 109 -6.91 5.53 0.05
N ASN A 110 -6.57 5.40 1.33
CA ASN A 110 -5.20 5.36 1.87
C ASN A 110 -4.31 6.57 1.52
N VAL A 111 -4.88 7.69 1.09
CA VAL A 111 -4.13 8.87 0.59
C VAL A 111 -3.12 9.38 1.62
N ARG A 112 -3.54 9.51 2.89
CA ARG A 112 -2.67 9.97 3.97
C ARG A 112 -1.49 9.05 4.22
N ARG A 113 -1.70 7.74 4.10
CA ARG A 113 -0.64 6.74 4.30
C ARG A 113 0.35 6.79 3.14
N GLU A 114 -0.13 6.96 1.92
CA GLU A 114 0.71 7.10 0.72
C GLU A 114 1.56 8.36 0.76
N LEU A 115 0.97 9.51 1.11
CA LEU A 115 1.72 10.76 1.28
C LEU A 115 2.85 10.61 2.30
N LYS A 116 2.57 9.96 3.45
CA LYS A 116 3.59 9.71 4.46
C LYS A 116 4.66 8.70 4.01
N ALA A 117 4.28 7.69 3.22
CA ALA A 117 5.24 6.74 2.66
C ALA A 117 6.13 7.36 1.58
N ASN A 118 5.62 8.37 0.86
CA ASN A 118 6.32 9.06 -0.21
C ASN A 118 7.10 10.30 0.26
N GLU A 119 7.01 10.67 1.54
CA GLU A 119 7.74 11.83 2.11
C GLU A 119 9.26 11.68 1.96
N TYR A 120 9.77 10.45 2.10
CA TYR A 120 11.17 10.11 1.91
C TYR A 120 11.33 8.88 1.01
N TYR A 121 12.47 8.81 0.31
CA TYR A 121 12.79 7.64 -0.50
C TYR A 121 12.97 6.38 0.36
N GLU A 122 12.21 5.34 0.04
CA GLU A 122 12.36 3.99 0.59
C GLU A 122 13.02 3.07 -0.44
N LYS A 123 14.14 2.43 -0.08
CA LYS A 123 14.80 1.44 -0.94
C LYS A 123 13.82 0.31 -1.31
N PRO A 124 13.77 -0.18 -2.57
CA PRO A 124 12.74 -1.13 -3.02
C PRO A 124 12.70 -2.45 -2.24
N ASN A 125 13.83 -2.94 -1.74
CA ASN A 125 13.87 -4.15 -0.91
C ASN A 125 13.25 -3.93 0.47
N VAL A 126 13.42 -2.74 1.04
CA VAL A 126 12.82 -2.35 2.33
C VAL A 126 11.30 -2.22 2.15
N ALA A 127 10.87 -1.54 1.09
CA ALA A 127 9.45 -1.41 0.73
C ALA A 127 8.76 -2.77 0.55
N ARG A 128 9.39 -3.70 -0.18
CA ARG A 128 8.88 -5.07 -0.36
C ARG A 128 8.78 -5.84 0.96
N ARG A 129 9.79 -5.73 1.82
CA ARG A 129 9.76 -6.38 3.16
C ARG A 129 8.64 -5.80 4.02
N ARG A 130 8.50 -4.47 4.06
CA ARG A 130 7.44 -3.77 4.79
C ARG A 130 6.05 -4.23 4.33
N GLN A 131 5.80 -4.21 3.02
CA GLN A 131 4.52 -4.66 2.45
C GLN A 131 4.19 -6.10 2.83
N LYS A 132 5.15 -7.03 2.77
CA LYS A 132 4.93 -8.43 3.15
C LYS A 132 4.55 -8.58 4.62
N ILE A 133 5.22 -7.84 5.51
CA ILE A 133 4.91 -7.83 6.94
C ILE A 133 3.51 -7.27 7.20
N GLU A 134 3.15 -6.17 6.53
CA GLU A 134 1.82 -5.55 6.65
C GLU A 134 0.72 -6.47 6.12
N GLN A 135 0.92 -7.10 4.96
CA GLN A 135 -0.01 -8.09 4.40
C GLN A 135 -0.21 -9.27 5.35
N ASN A 136 0.87 -9.81 5.91
CA ASN A 136 0.79 -10.90 6.88
C ASN A 136 0.04 -10.49 8.16
N LYS A 137 0.30 -9.29 8.69
CA LYS A 137 -0.44 -8.75 9.85
C LYS A 137 -1.93 -8.62 9.55
N LYS A 138 -2.29 -8.10 8.36
CA LYS A 138 -3.68 -7.95 7.92
C LYS A 138 -4.37 -9.30 7.78
N LEU A 139 -3.71 -10.27 7.13
CA LEU A 139 -4.21 -11.62 6.92
C LEU A 139 -4.39 -12.34 8.25
N PHE A 140 -3.39 -12.30 9.13
CA PHE A 140 -3.46 -12.89 10.47
C PHE A 140 -4.62 -12.31 11.27
N GLY A 141 -4.75 -10.99 11.33
CA GLY A 141 -5.86 -10.33 12.02
C GLY A 141 -7.23 -10.73 11.45
N ALA A 142 -7.34 -10.90 10.14
CA ALA A 142 -8.58 -11.38 9.51
C ALA A 142 -8.91 -12.83 9.88
N LEU A 143 -7.90 -13.72 9.88
CA LEU A 143 -8.07 -15.12 10.28
C LEU A 143 -8.48 -15.26 11.75
N VAL A 144 -7.82 -14.50 12.64
CA VAL A 144 -8.16 -14.49 14.07
C VAL A 144 -9.60 -14.01 14.27
N ARG A 145 -10.02 -12.93 13.60
CA ARG A 145 -11.42 -12.46 13.65
C ARG A 145 -12.41 -13.53 13.19
N LYS A 146 -12.12 -14.24 12.09
CA LYS A 146 -12.96 -15.34 11.60
C LYS A 146 -13.06 -16.48 12.62
N LYS A 147 -11.94 -16.89 13.22
CA LYS A 147 -11.91 -17.96 14.22
C LYS A 147 -12.69 -17.57 15.48
N VAL A 148 -12.52 -16.35 15.97
CA VAL A 148 -13.26 -15.84 17.13
C VAL A 148 -14.76 -15.75 16.82
N ALA A 149 -15.13 -15.23 15.65
CA ALA A 149 -16.53 -15.17 15.23
C ALA A 149 -17.18 -16.57 15.19
N LEU A 150 -16.46 -17.57 14.69
CA LEU A 150 -16.92 -18.96 14.70
C LEU A 150 -17.14 -19.49 16.13
N ILE A 151 -16.16 -19.28 17.02
CA ILE A 151 -16.28 -19.70 18.43
C ILE A 151 -17.47 -19.00 19.10
N MET A 152 -17.68 -17.70 18.83
CA MET A 152 -18.84 -16.97 19.35
C MET A 152 -20.17 -17.54 18.83
N GLN A 153 -20.23 -17.92 17.55
CA GLN A 153 -21.41 -18.57 16.98
C GLN A 153 -21.66 -19.95 17.61
N MET A 154 -20.61 -20.74 17.85
CA MET A 154 -20.75 -22.05 18.51
C MET A 154 -21.26 -21.89 19.95
N LYS A 155 -20.67 -20.95 20.70
CA LYS A 155 -21.11 -20.59 22.05
C LYS A 155 -22.58 -20.15 22.08
N GLN A 156 -23.02 -19.34 21.12
CA GLN A 156 -24.42 -18.91 21.01
C GLN A 156 -25.39 -20.07 20.74
N ARG A 157 -24.92 -21.13 20.07
CA ARG A 157 -25.70 -22.35 19.80
C ARG A 157 -25.68 -23.35 20.96
N GLY A 158 -24.98 -23.06 22.06
CA GLY A 158 -24.86 -23.95 23.22
C GLY A 158 -23.87 -25.11 23.04
N MET A 159 -22.94 -24.99 22.08
CA MET A 159 -21.79 -25.88 21.92
C MET A 159 -20.57 -25.35 22.68
#